data_AF-A0A9D5VWV5-F1
#
_entry.id   AF-A0A9D5VWV5-F1
#
_cell.length_a   1.000
_cell.length_b   1.000
_cell.length_c   1.000
_cell.angle_alpha   90.00
_cell.angle_beta   90.00
_cell.angle_gamma   90.00
#
_symmetry.space_group_name_H-M   'P 1'
#
loop_
_entity.id
_entity.type
_entity.pdbx_description
1 polymer ?
#
loop_
_entity_poly.entity_id
_entity_poly.type
_entity_poly.pdbx_seq_one_letter_code
_entity_poly.pdbx_strand_id
1 'polypeptide(L)' 'MDKIKRLTPIRAIRANCIECSCGQLKEVRLCHIKTCPLWIYRTGHRPKKNEG' A
#
# COMPACT_ATOMS: atom_id res chain seq x y z
N MET A 1 -1.64 -24.36 7.68
CA MET A 1 -0.33 -23.69 7.68
C MET A 1 -0.17 -22.99 6.34
N ASP A 2 -0.70 -21.77 6.25
CA ASP A 2 -0.81 -21.02 5.00
C ASP A 2 0.55 -20.91 4.30
N LYS A 3 0.59 -21.43 3.06
CA LYS A 3 1.73 -21.35 2.15
C LYS A 3 2.39 -19.98 2.27
N ILE A 4 3.70 -19.95 2.52
CA ILE A 4 4.53 -18.74 2.51
C ILE A 4 4.43 -18.12 1.10
N LYS A 5 3.40 -17.30 0.88
CA LYS A 5 3.26 -16.47 -0.31
C LYS A 5 4.37 -15.44 -0.18
N ARG A 6 5.43 -15.58 -0.99
CA ARG A 6 6.47 -14.56 -1.11
C ARG A 6 5.78 -13.21 -1.34
N LEU A 7 5.82 -12.35 -0.34
CA LEU A 7 5.29 -11.00 -0.45
C LEU A 7 6.20 -10.24 -1.39
N THR A 8 5.65 -9.77 -2.49
CA THR A 8 6.36 -8.77 -3.30
C THR A 8 6.44 -7.48 -2.49
N PRO A 9 7.47 -6.63 -2.69
CA PRO A 9 7.59 -5.38 -1.97
C PRO A 9 6.31 -4.53 -2.02
N ILE A 10 5.66 -4.47 -3.19
CA ILE A 10 4.38 -3.77 -3.39
C ILE A 10 3.25 -4.36 -2.51
N ARG A 11 3.17 -5.69 -2.36
CA ARG A 11 2.18 -6.35 -1.49
C ARG A 11 2.46 -6.09 -0.01
N ALA A 12 3.74 -6.08 0.38
CA ALA A 12 4.14 -5.74 1.74
C ALA A 12 3.80 -4.29 2.09
N ILE A 13 4.06 -3.34 1.18
CA ILE A 13 3.68 -1.94 1.35
C ILE A 13 2.17 -1.79 1.50
N ARG A 14 1.38 -2.47 0.65
CA ARG A 14 -0.09 -2.43 0.78
C ARG A 14 -0.55 -2.98 2.13
N ALA A 15 0.03 -4.09 2.60
CA ALA A 15 -0.29 -4.65 3.92
C ALA A 15 0.03 -3.65 5.04
N ASN A 16 1.20 -3.02 4.99
CA ASN A 16 1.59 -1.98 5.94
C ASN A 16 0.63 -0.77 5.91
N CYS A 17 0.17 -0.34 4.73
CA CYS A 17 -0.82 0.74 4.63
C CYS A 17 -2.16 0.32 5.25
N ILE A 18 -2.59 -0.94 5.09
CA ILE A 18 -3.81 -1.45 5.72
C ILE A 18 -3.67 -1.42 7.25
N GLU A 19 -2.52 -1.84 7.78
CA GLU A 19 -2.24 -1.78 9.23
C GLU A 19 -2.20 -0.33 9.74
N CYS A 20 -1.52 0.57 9.01
CA CYS A 20 -1.47 2.00 9.31
C CYS A 20 -2.87 2.66 9.33
N SER A 21 -3.78 2.18 8.48
CA SER A 21 -5.18 2.60 8.43
C SER A 21 -6.11 1.80 9.37
N CYS A 22 -5.58 1.13 10.39
CA CYS A 22 -6.36 0.31 11.35
C CYS A 22 -7.29 -0.71 10.66
N GLY A 23 -6.81 -1.32 9.57
CA GLY A 23 -7.57 -2.28 8.77
C GLY A 23 -8.56 -1.66 7.76
N GLN A 24 -8.71 -0.34 7.73
CA GLN A 24 -9.70 0.34 6.88
C GLN A 24 -9.18 0.51 5.44
N LEU A 25 -9.65 -0.35 4.53
CA LEU A 25 -9.26 -0.30 3.11
C LEU A 25 -9.63 1.02 2.42
N LYS A 26 -10.71 1.68 2.86
CA LYS A 26 -11.16 2.97 2.34
C LYS A 26 -10.17 4.07 2.68
N GLU A 27 -9.67 4.09 3.91
CA GLU A 27 -8.66 5.03 4.39
C GLU A 27 -7.34 4.87 3.65
N VAL A 28 -6.94 3.65 3.28
CA VAL A 28 -5.76 3.46 2.41
C VAL A 28 -5.92 4.17 1.06
N ARG A 29 -7.11 4.10 0.45
CA ARG A 29 -7.37 4.75 -0.84
C ARG A 29 -7.46 6.28 -0.69
N LEU A 30 -8.12 6.73 0.37
CA LEU A 30 -8.39 8.15 0.68
C LEU A 30 -7.30 8.82 1.54
N CYS A 31 -6.19 8.13 1.80
CA CYS A 31 -5.09 8.66 2.61
C CYS A 31 -4.62 10.01 2.06
N HIS A 32 -4.69 11.04 2.91
CA HIS A 32 -4.36 12.41 2.58
C HIS A 32 -2.88 12.75 2.84
N ILE A 33 -2.12 11.83 3.44
CA ILE A 33 -0.69 11.99 3.77
C ILE A 33 0.16 11.79 2.50
N LYS A 34 0.07 12.74 1.56
CA LYS A 34 0.81 12.70 0.29
C LYS A 34 2.32 12.79 0.45
N THR A 35 2.80 13.28 1.60
CA THR A 35 4.22 13.34 1.97
C THR A 35 4.78 11.98 2.39
N CYS A 36 3.94 10.96 2.59
CA CYS A 36 4.40 9.63 2.93
C CYS A 36 5.16 9.01 1.73
N PRO A 37 6.40 8.51 1.92
CA PRO A 37 7.18 7.89 0.84
C PRO A 37 6.49 6.68 0.20
N LEU A 38 5.59 6.03 0.95
CA LEU A 38 4.83 4.88 0.48
C LEU A 38 3.51 5.26 -0.21
N TRP A 39 3.12 6.54 -0.20
CA TRP A 39 1.80 6.99 -0.66
C TRP A 39 1.49 6.59 -2.11
N ILE A 40 2.48 6.67 -3.00
CA ILE A 40 2.35 6.27 -4.42
C ILE A 40 2.15 4.76 -4.61
N TYR A 41 2.53 3.95 -3.62
CA TYR A 41 2.44 2.48 -3.66
C TYR A 41 1.28 1.93 -2.82
N ARG A 42 0.58 2.77 -2.05
CA ARG A 42 -0.41 2.37 -1.04
C ARG A 42 -1.54 1.48 -1.58
N THR A 43 -1.85 1.60 -2.87
CA THR A 43 -2.89 0.82 -3.52
C THR A 43 -2.43 -0.59 -3.92
N GLY A 44 -1.14 -0.92 -3.77
CA GLY A 44 -0.59 -2.22 -4.15
C GLY A 44 -0.30 -2.33 -5.65
N HIS A 45 -0.04 -1.20 -6.32
CA HIS A 45 0.37 -1.14 -7.72
C HIS A 45 1.61 -0.28 -7.87
N ARG A 46 2.41 -0.58 -8.90
CA ARG A 46 3.54 0.25 -9.29
C ARG A 46 2.99 1.45 -10.07
N PRO A 47 3.27 2.71 -9.66
CA PRO A 47 2.84 3.89 -10.41
C PRO A 47 3.47 3.88 -11.81
N LYS A 48 2.72 4.34 -12.82
CA LYS A 48 3.26 4.54 -14.17
C LYS A 48 4.12 5.81 -14.18
N LYS A 49 5.01 5.95 -15.16
CA LYS A 49 5.97 7.07 -15.30
C LYS A 49 5.36 8.48 -15.19
N ASN A 50 4.05 8.63 -15.37
CA ASN A 50 3.33 9.91 -15.40
C ASN A 50 2.36 10.10 -14.21
N GLU A 51 2.44 9.26 -13.18
CA GLU A 51 1.54 9.31 -12.02
C GLU A 51 2.38 9.54 -10.76
N GLY A 52 2.57 10.81 -10.40
CA GLY A 52 3.25 11.28 -9.19
C GLY A 52 2.61 12.56 -8.69
#